data_AF-A0A3N5F4B4-F1
#
_entry.id   AF-A0A3N5F4B4-F1
#
_cell.length_a   1.000
_cell.length_b   1.000
_cell.length_c   1.000
_cell.angle_alpha   90.00
_cell.angle_beta   90.00
_cell.angle_gamma   90.00
#
_symmetry.space_group_name_H-M   'P 1'
#
loop_
_entity.id
_entity.type
_entity.pdbx_description
1 polymer ?
#
loop_
_entity_poly.entity_id
_entity_poly.type
_entity_poly.pdbx_seq_one_letter_code
_entity_poly.pdbx_strand_id
1 'polypeptide(L)'
;MAAKRQTVIALTSGALIAVALGVLGILHATAFDPETVRVEAQSRYDQLNRIPENDPIAREALAKELLANEQYREHAKGIIGKIDRAYPKIHEAANLERAARKEVPPFLARCKELSRVPPDELDALLGEGRSLLRNYGPTRVGDELRKVVDDLKVRCVAIIRCIPETVVTLQRDILKLVKEGHCAQAYAMVGEFEKKYINAADFESRLHETRQAVLRKAEAEVAKILAEGRTSEEARKKALQRLEGPDFKGLPLPALEAAVGELKRR
;
A
#
# COMPACT_ATOMS: atom_id res chain seq x y z
N MET A 1 -28.26 73.45 69.57
CA MET A 1 -27.46 72.90 68.44
C MET A 1 -26.76 71.55 68.76
N ALA A 2 -27.13 70.82 69.83
CA ALA A 2 -26.50 69.53 70.16
C ALA A 2 -27.14 68.32 69.46
N ALA A 3 -28.47 68.35 69.23
CA ALA A 3 -29.19 67.22 68.62
C ALA A 3 -28.78 66.93 67.17
N LYS A 4 -28.48 67.96 66.35
CA LYS A 4 -28.06 67.79 64.95
C LYS A 4 -26.67 67.16 64.77
N ARG A 5 -25.78 67.23 65.77
CA ARG A 5 -24.43 66.64 65.69
C ARG A 5 -24.43 65.13 66.00
N GLN A 6 -25.31 64.67 66.88
CA GLN A 6 -25.40 63.25 67.25
C GLN A 6 -26.05 62.40 66.15
N THR A 7 -27.03 62.94 65.41
CA THR A 7 -27.67 62.21 64.31
C THR A 7 -26.74 62.00 63.12
N VAL A 8 -25.85 62.94 62.84
CA VAL A 8 -24.89 62.85 61.72
C VAL A 8 -23.79 61.82 62.02
N ILE A 9 -23.33 61.72 63.27
CA ILE A 9 -22.31 60.73 63.67
C ILE A 9 -22.89 59.30 63.67
N ALA A 10 -24.15 59.13 64.07
CA ALA A 10 -24.84 57.83 64.03
C ALA A 10 -25.11 57.36 62.59
N LEU A 11 -25.45 58.27 61.67
CA LEU A 11 -25.68 57.92 60.27
C LEU A 11 -24.38 57.57 59.52
N THR A 12 -23.27 58.26 59.80
CA THR A 12 -21.99 58.00 59.14
C THR A 12 -21.31 56.72 59.66
N SER A 13 -21.40 56.44 60.96
CA SER A 13 -20.90 55.19 61.54
C SER A 13 -21.74 53.96 61.13
N GLY A 14 -23.08 54.09 61.08
CA GLY A 14 -23.96 53.03 60.58
C GLY A 14 -23.78 52.72 59.09
N ALA A 15 -23.58 53.75 58.26
CA ALA A 15 -23.31 53.57 56.83
C ALA A 15 -21.95 52.90 56.56
N LEU A 16 -20.91 53.23 57.34
CA LEU A 16 -19.59 52.58 57.21
C LEU A 16 -19.61 51.10 57.58
N ILE A 17 -20.37 50.71 58.62
CA ILE A 17 -20.53 49.29 59.01
C ILE A 17 -21.37 48.55 57.98
N ALA A 18 -22.43 49.15 57.45
CA ALA A 18 -23.25 48.54 56.40
C ALA A 18 -22.49 48.36 55.07
N VAL A 19 -21.60 49.30 54.72
CA VAL A 19 -20.71 49.17 53.56
C VAL A 19 -19.64 48.10 53.82
N ALA A 20 -19.04 48.03 55.01
CA ALA A 20 -18.07 46.99 55.35
C ALA A 20 -18.69 45.58 55.35
N LEU A 21 -19.90 45.42 55.90
CA LEU A 21 -20.67 44.18 55.87
C LEU A 21 -21.17 43.84 54.46
N GLY A 22 -21.53 44.85 53.67
CA GLY A 22 -21.89 44.69 52.26
C GLY A 22 -20.72 44.23 51.39
N VAL A 23 -19.52 44.79 51.62
CA VAL A 23 -18.27 44.36 50.95
C VAL A 23 -17.87 42.95 51.38
N LEU A 24 -17.98 42.61 52.68
CA LEU A 24 -17.78 41.24 53.19
C LEU A 24 -18.82 40.24 52.64
N GLY A 25 -20.07 40.65 52.48
CA GLY A 25 -21.14 39.84 51.90
C GLY A 25 -20.96 39.61 50.40
N ILE A 26 -20.50 40.62 49.65
CA ILE A 26 -20.16 40.49 48.22
C ILE A 26 -18.90 39.62 48.05
N LEU A 27 -17.88 39.78 48.90
CA LEU A 27 -16.70 38.91 48.92
C LEU A 27 -17.05 37.45 49.25
N HIS A 28 -18.03 37.21 50.13
CA HIS A 28 -18.55 35.88 50.42
C HIS A 28 -19.42 35.30 49.29
N ALA A 29 -20.17 36.13 48.55
CA ALA A 29 -20.97 35.70 47.41
C ALA A 29 -20.12 35.39 46.16
N THR A 30 -18.92 35.96 46.06
CA THR A 30 -17.90 35.61 45.06
C THR A 30 -16.85 34.63 45.58
N ALA A 31 -17.08 34.01 46.75
CA ALA A 31 -16.12 33.10 47.33
C ALA A 31 -16.00 31.85 46.44
N PHE A 32 -14.88 31.79 45.71
CA PHE A 32 -14.40 30.61 45.05
C PHE A 32 -14.53 29.39 45.98
N ASP A 33 -15.35 28.41 45.60
CA ASP A 33 -15.54 27.17 46.36
C ASP A 33 -14.64 26.07 45.76
N PRO A 34 -13.54 25.67 46.43
CA PRO A 34 -12.65 24.62 45.95
C PRO A 34 -13.34 23.27 45.70
N GLU A 35 -14.45 22.98 46.39
CA GLU A 35 -15.18 21.72 46.19
C GLU A 35 -15.94 21.71 44.86
N THR A 36 -16.50 22.85 44.43
CA THR A 36 -17.14 22.95 43.11
C THR A 36 -16.16 22.65 41.98
N VAL A 37 -14.94 23.19 42.09
CA VAL A 37 -13.84 22.96 41.12
C VAL A 37 -13.40 21.50 41.11
N ARG A 38 -13.37 20.82 42.26
CA ARG A 38 -13.07 19.38 42.34
C ARG A 38 -14.15 18.53 41.67
N VAL A 39 -15.42 18.84 41.92
CA VAL A 39 -16.56 18.12 41.31
C VAL A 39 -16.56 18.31 39.79
N GLU A 40 -16.31 19.53 39.32
CA GLU A 40 -16.20 19.81 37.88
C GLU A 40 -15.01 19.07 37.25
N ALA A 41 -13.83 19.11 37.88
CA ALA A 41 -12.66 18.37 37.43
C ALA A 41 -12.91 16.86 37.36
N GLN A 42 -13.65 16.29 38.33
CA GLN A 42 -14.01 14.88 38.34
C GLN A 42 -14.98 14.55 37.19
N SER A 43 -16.00 15.38 36.98
CA SER A 43 -16.94 15.21 35.86
C SER A 43 -16.23 15.23 34.52
N ARG A 44 -15.30 16.17 34.31
CA ARG A 44 -14.49 16.25 33.08
C ARG A 44 -13.51 15.09 32.94
N TYR A 45 -12.93 14.60 34.04
CA TYR A 45 -12.11 13.39 34.02
C TYR A 45 -12.93 12.15 33.65
N ASP A 46 -14.17 12.05 34.11
CA ASP A 46 -15.08 10.97 33.72
C ASP A 46 -15.45 11.07 32.24
N GLN A 47 -15.64 12.29 31.71
CA GLN A 47 -15.80 12.50 30.27
C GLN A 47 -14.58 12.02 29.47
N LEU A 48 -13.36 12.32 29.93
CA LEU A 48 -12.12 11.83 29.31
C LEU A 48 -12.06 10.30 29.26
N ASN A 49 -12.52 9.62 30.31
CA ASN A 49 -12.55 8.15 30.36
C ASN A 49 -13.69 7.53 29.53
N ARG A 50 -14.72 8.31 29.20
CA ARG A 50 -15.80 7.88 28.29
C ARG A 50 -15.41 7.97 26.82
N ILE A 51 -14.40 8.78 26.48
CA ILE A 51 -13.90 8.84 25.10
C ILE A 51 -13.26 7.47 24.78
N PRO A 52 -13.70 6.80 23.70
CA PRO A 52 -13.14 5.50 23.30
C PRO A 52 -11.62 5.52 23.12
N GLU A 53 -10.96 4.40 23.43
CA GLU A 53 -9.50 4.28 23.28
C GLU A 53 -9.04 4.41 21.82
N ASN A 54 -9.92 4.09 20.86
CA ASN A 54 -9.67 4.24 19.44
C ASN A 54 -9.87 5.68 18.92
N ASP A 55 -10.13 6.66 19.79
CA ASP A 55 -10.12 8.10 19.45
C ASP A 55 -9.07 8.88 20.27
N PRO A 56 -7.78 8.63 20.02
CA PRO A 56 -6.71 9.21 20.82
C PRO A 56 -6.61 10.74 20.63
N ILE A 57 -7.01 11.28 19.48
CA ILE A 57 -6.97 12.73 19.22
C ILE A 57 -7.97 13.47 20.10
N ALA A 58 -9.21 12.98 20.20
CA ALA A 58 -10.21 13.57 21.08
C ALA A 58 -9.80 13.46 22.56
N ARG A 59 -9.22 12.32 22.97
CA ARG A 59 -8.68 12.13 24.33
C ARG A 59 -7.57 13.13 24.64
N GLU A 60 -6.64 13.32 23.72
CA GLU A 60 -5.53 14.25 23.91
C GLU A 60 -6.02 15.70 24.02
N ALA A 61 -6.97 16.11 23.18
CA ALA A 61 -7.53 17.46 23.20
C ALA A 61 -8.13 17.79 24.58
N LEU A 62 -8.98 16.90 25.10
CA LEU A 62 -9.61 17.10 26.41
C LEU A 62 -8.60 16.97 27.56
N ALA A 63 -7.65 16.02 27.48
CA ALA A 63 -6.60 15.91 28.50
C ALA A 63 -5.73 17.17 28.56
N LYS A 64 -5.39 17.76 27.40
CA LYS A 64 -4.61 19.01 27.32
C LYS A 64 -5.40 20.20 27.89
N GLU A 65 -6.70 20.30 27.61
CA GLU A 65 -7.59 21.32 28.20
C GLU A 65 -7.59 21.22 29.73
N LEU A 66 -7.76 20.00 30.26
CA LEU A 66 -7.78 19.77 31.71
C LEU A 66 -6.44 20.07 32.38
N LEU A 67 -5.34 19.67 31.74
CA LEU A 67 -4.00 19.98 32.23
C LEU A 67 -3.68 21.48 32.14
N ALA A 68 -4.27 22.24 31.21
CA ALA A 68 -4.02 23.67 31.06
C ALA A 68 -4.79 24.54 32.07
N ASN A 69 -5.82 24.00 32.72
CA ASN A 69 -6.65 24.73 33.67
C ASN A 69 -5.95 24.93 35.03
N GLU A 70 -5.64 26.18 35.38
CA GLU A 70 -4.92 26.54 36.61
C GLU A 70 -5.72 26.22 37.89
N GLN A 71 -7.04 26.42 37.87
CA GLN A 71 -7.90 26.12 39.03
C GLN A 71 -7.90 24.62 39.34
N TYR A 72 -7.89 23.76 38.32
CA TYR A 72 -7.78 22.31 38.54
C TYR A 72 -6.41 21.91 39.09
N ARG A 73 -5.33 22.59 38.66
CA ARG A 73 -3.99 22.34 39.20
C ARG A 73 -3.88 22.73 40.68
N GLU A 74 -4.50 23.82 41.10
CA GLU A 74 -4.47 24.25 42.50
C GLU A 74 -5.39 23.41 43.39
N HIS A 75 -6.63 23.16 42.95
CA HIS A 75 -7.68 22.63 43.83
C HIS A 75 -8.02 21.15 43.60
N ALA A 76 -7.68 20.58 42.45
CA ALA A 76 -7.99 19.19 42.05
C ALA A 76 -6.73 18.34 41.74
N LYS A 77 -5.63 18.57 42.47
CA LYS A 77 -4.30 17.93 42.28
C LYS A 77 -4.34 16.41 42.07
N GLY A 78 -5.20 15.69 42.79
CA GLY A 78 -5.33 14.23 42.66
C GLY A 78 -5.83 13.78 41.29
N ILE A 79 -6.75 14.53 40.68
CA ILE A 79 -7.30 14.26 39.36
C ILE A 79 -6.29 14.66 38.29
N ILE A 80 -5.73 15.86 38.40
CA ILE A 80 -4.68 16.35 37.49
C ILE A 80 -3.49 15.40 37.47
N GLY A 81 -3.03 14.92 38.63
CA GLY A 81 -1.93 13.97 38.71
C GLY A 81 -2.22 12.61 38.07
N LYS A 82 -3.48 12.19 37.92
CA LYS A 82 -3.85 10.99 37.15
C LYS A 82 -3.76 11.25 35.65
N ILE A 83 -4.29 12.40 35.20
CA ILE A 83 -4.26 12.81 33.80
C ILE A 83 -2.83 13.00 33.34
N ASP A 84 -2.00 13.68 34.13
CA ASP A 84 -0.60 13.97 33.82
C ASP A 84 0.23 12.70 33.61
N ARG A 85 0.00 11.66 34.44
CA ARG A 85 0.62 10.34 34.28
C ARG A 85 0.17 9.59 33.03
N ALA A 86 -1.09 9.76 32.61
CA ALA A 86 -1.64 9.11 31.43
C ALA A 86 -1.34 9.87 30.13
N TYR A 87 -1.11 11.18 30.22
CA TYR A 87 -1.00 12.08 29.09
C TYR A 87 0.09 11.70 28.08
N PRO A 88 1.32 11.28 28.46
CA PRO A 88 2.35 10.88 27.49
C PRO A 88 1.87 9.78 26.53
N LYS A 89 1.17 8.76 27.05
CA LYS A 89 0.64 7.66 26.24
C LYS A 89 -0.49 8.12 25.32
N ILE A 90 -1.38 8.97 25.82
CA ILE A 90 -2.48 9.56 25.03
C ILE A 90 -1.91 10.43 23.90
N HIS A 91 -0.91 11.26 24.22
CA HIS A 91 -0.23 12.13 23.28
C HIS A 91 0.50 11.34 22.19
N GLU A 92 1.22 10.28 22.55
CA GLU A 92 1.89 9.39 21.60
C GLU A 92 0.90 8.73 20.64
N ALA A 93 -0.20 8.18 21.16
CA ALA A 93 -1.26 7.56 20.34
C ALA A 93 -1.91 8.59 19.39
N ALA A 94 -2.13 9.82 19.84
CA ALA A 94 -2.71 10.87 19.02
C ALA A 94 -1.76 11.35 17.93
N ASN A 95 -0.47 11.46 18.23
CA ASN A 95 0.55 11.77 17.23
C ASN A 95 0.65 10.67 16.16
N LEU A 96 0.59 9.40 16.58
CA LEU A 96 0.58 8.28 15.66
C LEU A 96 -0.65 8.32 14.73
N GLU A 97 -1.84 8.60 15.28
CA GLU A 97 -3.09 8.74 14.50
C GLU A 97 -3.01 9.94 13.53
N ARG A 98 -2.42 11.08 13.93
CA ARG A 98 -2.20 12.23 13.03
C ARG A 98 -1.24 11.89 11.88
N ALA A 99 -0.14 11.19 12.17
CA ALA A 99 0.81 10.75 11.16
C ALA A 99 0.14 9.77 10.17
N ALA A 100 -0.61 8.80 10.69
CA ALA A 100 -1.36 7.84 9.88
C ALA A 100 -2.37 8.54 8.95
N ARG A 101 -3.12 9.53 9.45
CA ARG A 101 -4.06 10.33 8.64
C ARG A 101 -3.38 11.14 7.52
N LYS A 102 -2.09 11.42 7.64
CA LYS A 102 -1.32 12.13 6.62
C LYS A 102 -0.72 11.17 5.57
N GLU A 103 -0.18 10.04 6.02
CA GLU A 103 0.62 9.14 5.16
C GLU A 103 -0.20 8.02 4.50
N VAL A 104 -1.21 7.49 5.19
CA VAL A 104 -1.96 6.33 4.72
C VAL A 104 -2.97 6.67 3.60
N PRO A 105 -3.76 7.76 3.67
CA PRO A 105 -4.73 8.05 2.59
C PRO A 105 -4.12 8.24 1.19
N PRO A 106 -2.96 8.92 1.01
CA PRO A 106 -2.29 8.97 -0.28
C PRO A 106 -1.88 7.58 -0.80
N PHE A 107 -1.38 6.70 0.06
CA PHE A 107 -1.07 5.32 -0.29
C PHE A 107 -2.32 4.56 -0.75
N LEU A 108 -3.39 4.60 0.05
CA LEU A 108 -4.66 3.94 -0.28
C LEU A 108 -5.25 4.46 -1.59
N ALA A 109 -5.13 5.76 -1.87
CA ALA A 109 -5.58 6.35 -3.12
C ALA A 109 -4.86 5.77 -4.35
N ARG A 110 -3.54 5.57 -4.27
CA ARG A 110 -2.77 4.91 -5.35
C ARG A 110 -3.16 3.44 -5.52
N CYS A 111 -3.58 2.78 -4.45
CA CYS A 111 -4.01 1.39 -4.48
C CYS A 111 -5.49 1.19 -4.90
N LYS A 112 -6.26 2.25 -5.21
CA LYS A 112 -7.67 2.08 -5.63
C LYS A 112 -7.84 1.30 -6.93
N GLU A 113 -6.90 1.43 -7.86
CA GLU A 113 -6.92 0.77 -9.17
C GLU A 113 -5.73 -0.16 -9.36
N LEU A 114 -5.58 -1.15 -8.46
CA LEU A 114 -4.54 -2.18 -8.58
C LEU A 114 -4.54 -2.87 -9.95
N SER A 115 -5.69 -2.88 -10.65
CA SER A 115 -5.85 -3.43 -12.01
C SER A 115 -4.88 -2.86 -13.04
N ARG A 116 -4.46 -1.60 -12.88
CA ARG A 116 -3.64 -0.85 -13.83
C ARG A 116 -2.19 -0.73 -13.42
N VAL A 117 -1.83 -1.20 -12.23
CA VAL A 117 -0.46 -1.11 -11.72
C VAL A 117 0.39 -2.18 -12.39
N PRO A 118 1.53 -1.81 -12.99
CA PRO A 118 2.43 -2.77 -13.61
C PRO A 118 3.12 -3.63 -12.53
N PRO A 119 3.52 -4.88 -12.85
CA PRO A 119 3.97 -5.84 -11.83
C PRO A 119 5.23 -5.47 -11.05
N ASP A 120 6.14 -4.76 -11.68
CA ASP A 120 7.34 -4.19 -11.09
C ASP A 120 7.00 -3.17 -10.00
N GLU A 121 5.94 -2.37 -10.20
CA GLU A 121 5.45 -1.44 -9.19
C GLU A 121 4.65 -2.12 -8.06
N LEU A 122 4.06 -3.30 -8.30
CA LEU A 122 3.28 -4.02 -7.28
C LEU A 122 4.13 -4.47 -6.10
N ASP A 123 5.38 -4.89 -6.32
CA ASP A 123 6.29 -5.25 -5.23
C ASP A 123 6.70 -4.03 -4.40
N ALA A 124 6.92 -2.89 -5.06
CA ALA A 124 7.23 -1.63 -4.40
C ALA A 124 6.06 -1.18 -3.52
N LEU A 125 4.82 -1.21 -4.06
CA LEU A 125 3.61 -0.91 -3.30
C LEU A 125 3.39 -1.89 -2.14
N LEU A 126 3.66 -3.18 -2.33
CA LEU A 126 3.57 -4.17 -1.26
C LEU A 126 4.60 -3.90 -0.16
N GLY A 127 5.83 -3.51 -0.53
CA GLY A 127 6.87 -3.10 0.40
C GLY A 127 6.48 -1.87 1.22
N GLU A 128 5.99 -0.84 0.55
CA GLU A 128 5.48 0.38 1.19
C GLU A 128 4.29 0.09 2.11
N GLY A 129 3.30 -0.68 1.64
CA GLY A 129 2.14 -1.06 2.43
C GLY A 129 2.51 -1.85 3.69
N ARG A 130 3.50 -2.76 3.62
CA ARG A 130 4.03 -3.47 4.79
C ARG A 130 4.72 -2.52 5.78
N SER A 131 5.45 -1.54 5.28
CA SER A 131 6.09 -0.51 6.12
C SER A 131 5.04 0.32 6.85
N LEU A 132 4.06 0.85 6.11
CA LEU A 132 2.95 1.61 6.67
C LEU A 132 2.14 0.77 7.67
N LEU A 133 1.89 -0.51 7.40
CA LEU A 133 1.13 -1.38 8.30
C LEU A 133 1.89 -1.67 9.60
N ARG A 134 3.22 -1.75 9.53
CA ARG A 134 4.06 -1.89 10.73
C ARG A 134 4.00 -0.64 11.60
N ASN A 135 4.03 0.54 10.98
CA ASN A 135 4.07 1.82 11.70
C ASN A 135 2.68 2.22 12.20
N TYR A 136 1.64 2.02 11.39
CA TYR A 136 0.29 2.55 11.63
C TYR A 136 -0.78 1.48 11.81
N GLY A 137 -0.41 0.20 11.88
CA GLY A 137 -1.34 -0.91 12.12
C GLY A 137 -2.23 -0.77 13.36
N PRO A 138 -1.77 -0.18 14.48
CA PRO A 138 -2.61 0.07 15.66
C PRO A 138 -3.64 1.20 15.52
N THR A 139 -3.59 1.99 14.43
CA THR A 139 -4.45 3.16 14.22
C THR A 139 -5.78 2.80 13.56
N ARG A 140 -6.71 3.75 13.44
CA ARG A 140 -8.04 3.51 12.82
C ARG A 140 -7.97 3.11 11.34
N VAL A 141 -6.92 3.51 10.64
CA VAL A 141 -6.69 3.17 9.23
C VAL A 141 -6.00 1.80 9.05
N GLY A 142 -5.60 1.14 10.15
CA GLY A 142 -4.85 -0.10 10.13
C GLY A 142 -5.59 -1.27 9.46
N ASP A 143 -6.92 -1.37 9.66
CA ASP A 143 -7.73 -2.44 9.07
C ASP A 143 -7.88 -2.29 7.55
N GLU A 144 -8.11 -1.06 7.08
CA GLU A 144 -8.20 -0.76 5.65
C GLU A 144 -6.85 -1.01 4.97
N LEU A 145 -5.76 -0.56 5.60
CA LEU A 145 -4.40 -0.80 5.13
C LEU A 145 -4.06 -2.30 5.06
N ARG A 146 -4.51 -3.09 6.04
CA ARG A 146 -4.32 -4.55 6.04
C ARG A 146 -5.01 -5.21 4.85
N LYS A 147 -6.27 -4.83 4.56
CA LYS A 147 -7.00 -5.34 3.39
C LYS A 147 -6.26 -5.07 2.10
N VAL A 148 -5.81 -3.83 1.89
CA VAL A 148 -5.04 -3.46 0.68
C VAL A 148 -3.74 -4.22 0.58
N VAL A 149 -3.01 -4.40 1.69
CA VAL A 149 -1.78 -5.20 1.71
C VAL A 149 -2.05 -6.67 1.36
N ASP A 150 -3.15 -7.24 1.84
CA ASP A 150 -3.52 -8.62 1.51
C ASP A 150 -3.94 -8.76 0.04
N ASP A 151 -4.68 -7.80 -0.52
CA ASP A 151 -5.02 -7.74 -1.95
C ASP A 151 -3.75 -7.63 -2.82
N LEU A 152 -2.78 -6.80 -2.41
CA LEU A 152 -1.48 -6.69 -3.06
C LEU A 152 -0.71 -8.02 -3.03
N LYS A 153 -0.71 -8.75 -1.91
CA LYS A 153 -0.06 -10.08 -1.82
C LYS A 153 -0.68 -11.06 -2.80
N VAL A 154 -2.02 -11.16 -2.83
CA VAL A 154 -2.74 -12.05 -3.74
C VAL A 154 -2.35 -11.74 -5.18
N ARG A 155 -2.27 -10.45 -5.53
CA ARG A 155 -1.92 -10.01 -6.87
C ARG A 155 -0.47 -10.28 -7.24
N CYS A 156 0.48 -10.04 -6.33
CA CYS A 156 1.89 -10.38 -6.53
C CYS A 156 2.08 -11.89 -6.77
N VAL A 157 1.33 -12.74 -6.07
CA VAL A 157 1.37 -14.20 -6.24
C VAL A 157 0.72 -14.65 -7.55
N ALA A 158 -0.35 -13.99 -7.98
CA ALA A 158 -1.03 -14.28 -9.24
C ALA A 158 -0.17 -13.97 -10.48
N ILE A 159 0.88 -13.15 -10.33
CA ILE A 159 1.80 -12.85 -11.42
C ILE A 159 2.79 -14.00 -11.59
N ILE A 160 2.72 -14.66 -12.75
CA ILE A 160 3.67 -15.69 -13.12
C ILE A 160 4.96 -15.01 -13.61
N ARG A 161 6.01 -15.11 -12.80
CA ARG A 161 7.34 -14.60 -13.13
C ARG A 161 8.19 -15.68 -13.80
N CYS A 162 8.95 -15.26 -14.79
CA CYS A 162 10.01 -16.06 -15.38
C CYS A 162 11.19 -16.06 -14.40
N ILE A 163 11.59 -17.26 -13.96
CA ILE A 163 12.83 -17.50 -13.23
C ILE A 163 13.84 -18.20 -14.15
N PRO A 164 15.15 -18.13 -13.87
CA PRO A 164 16.18 -18.75 -14.72
C PRO A 164 15.92 -20.24 -15.04
N GLU A 165 15.42 -21.01 -14.07
CA GLU A 165 15.09 -22.43 -14.22
C GLU A 165 13.95 -22.67 -15.22
N THR A 166 13.02 -21.71 -15.34
CA THR A 166 11.93 -21.78 -16.33
C THR A 166 12.49 -21.62 -17.74
N VAL A 167 13.46 -20.73 -17.94
CA VAL A 167 14.14 -20.53 -19.23
C VAL A 167 14.94 -21.78 -19.61
N VAL A 168 15.64 -22.39 -18.65
CA VAL A 168 16.39 -23.65 -18.89
C VAL A 168 15.45 -24.78 -19.30
N THR A 169 14.29 -24.88 -18.64
CA THR A 169 13.26 -25.87 -19.00
C THR A 169 12.72 -25.63 -20.41
N LEU A 170 12.37 -24.39 -20.75
CA LEU A 170 11.96 -23.99 -22.10
C LEU A 170 13.01 -24.39 -23.15
N GLN A 171 14.29 -24.07 -22.90
CA GLN A 171 15.37 -24.40 -23.83
C GLN A 171 15.52 -25.92 -24.03
N ARG A 172 15.33 -26.72 -22.98
CA ARG A 172 15.36 -28.18 -23.08
C ARG A 172 14.22 -28.72 -23.95
N ASP A 173 13.01 -28.19 -23.75
CA ASP A 173 11.83 -28.60 -24.51
C ASP A 173 11.93 -28.20 -25.99
N ILE A 174 12.45 -27.00 -26.25
CA ILE A 174 12.78 -26.53 -27.61
C ILE A 174 13.82 -27.44 -28.27
N LEU A 175 14.90 -27.77 -27.57
CA LEU A 175 15.93 -28.67 -28.11
C LEU A 175 15.39 -30.06 -28.42
N LYS A 176 14.45 -30.57 -27.62
CA LYS A 176 13.76 -31.83 -27.90
C LYS A 176 12.94 -31.74 -29.18
N LEU A 177 12.10 -30.71 -29.31
CA LEU A 177 11.27 -30.51 -30.51
C LEU A 177 12.11 -30.32 -31.77
N VAL A 178 13.20 -29.55 -31.69
CA VAL A 178 14.12 -29.37 -32.82
C VAL A 178 14.77 -30.69 -33.24
N LYS A 179 15.15 -31.55 -32.28
CA LYS A 179 15.68 -32.89 -32.59
C LYS A 179 14.66 -33.80 -33.25
N GLU A 180 13.38 -33.64 -32.92
CA GLU A 180 12.25 -34.38 -33.50
C GLU A 180 11.80 -33.79 -34.86
N GLY A 181 12.35 -32.64 -35.27
CA GLY A 181 12.04 -31.97 -36.54
C GLY A 181 10.92 -30.93 -36.45
N HIS A 182 10.30 -30.76 -35.28
CA HIS A 182 9.16 -29.86 -35.04
C HIS A 182 9.59 -28.39 -34.86
N CYS A 183 10.25 -27.81 -35.86
CA CYS A 183 10.86 -26.48 -35.78
C CYS A 183 9.82 -25.35 -35.60
N ALA A 184 8.69 -25.42 -36.31
CA ALA A 184 7.60 -24.45 -36.18
C ALA A 184 7.03 -24.40 -34.75
N GLN A 185 6.79 -25.58 -34.15
CA GLN A 185 6.31 -25.67 -32.78
C GLN A 185 7.34 -25.14 -31.79
N ALA A 186 8.62 -25.48 -31.97
CA ALA A 186 9.72 -24.99 -31.15
C ALA A 186 9.82 -23.45 -31.21
N TYR A 187 9.64 -22.85 -32.39
CA TYR A 187 9.65 -21.40 -32.57
C TYR A 187 8.45 -20.73 -31.90
N ALA A 188 7.24 -21.28 -32.08
CA ALA A 188 6.01 -20.77 -31.48
C ALA A 188 6.08 -20.78 -29.94
N MET A 189 6.69 -21.81 -29.36
CA MET A 189 6.83 -21.96 -27.91
C MET A 189 7.58 -20.79 -27.26
N VAL A 190 8.56 -20.19 -27.95
CA VAL A 190 9.24 -18.98 -27.43
C VAL A 190 8.29 -17.78 -27.39
N GLY A 191 7.45 -17.61 -28.40
CA GLY A 191 6.46 -16.53 -28.44
C GLY A 191 5.35 -16.70 -27.40
N GLU A 192 4.91 -17.93 -27.15
CA GLU A 192 3.96 -18.23 -26.07
C GLU A 192 4.57 -18.00 -24.69
N PHE A 193 5.85 -18.34 -24.51
CA PHE A 193 6.59 -18.08 -23.29
C PHE A 193 6.64 -16.58 -22.96
N GLU A 194 7.02 -15.74 -23.93
CA GLU A 194 7.08 -14.29 -23.74
C GLU A 194 5.73 -13.67 -23.36
N LYS A 195 4.62 -14.21 -23.89
CA LYS A 195 3.27 -13.75 -23.53
C LYS A 195 2.84 -14.18 -22.13
N LYS A 196 3.35 -15.33 -21.67
CA LYS A 196 2.96 -15.94 -20.40
C LYS A 196 3.64 -15.29 -19.19
N TYR A 197 4.88 -14.84 -19.35
CA TYR A 197 5.70 -14.34 -18.24
C TYR A 197 5.99 -12.85 -18.36
N ILE A 198 5.65 -12.08 -17.32
CA ILE A 198 5.68 -10.62 -17.42
C ILE A 198 7.09 -10.01 -17.50
N ASN A 199 8.08 -10.70 -16.94
CA ASN A 199 9.48 -10.31 -16.95
C ASN A 199 10.31 -11.16 -17.93
N ALA A 200 9.67 -11.73 -18.96
CA ALA A 200 10.39 -12.45 -20.02
C ALA A 200 11.44 -11.56 -20.72
N ALA A 201 11.23 -10.23 -20.72
CA ALA A 201 12.17 -9.24 -21.25
C ALA A 201 13.56 -9.29 -20.57
N ASP A 202 13.63 -9.63 -19.28
CA ASP A 202 14.92 -9.80 -18.58
C ASP A 202 15.78 -10.91 -19.20
N PHE A 203 15.16 -11.82 -19.95
CA PHE A 203 15.79 -12.95 -20.62
C PHE A 203 15.78 -12.80 -22.14
N GLU A 204 15.43 -11.64 -22.67
CA GLU A 204 15.24 -11.40 -24.11
C GLU A 204 16.45 -11.85 -24.94
N SER A 205 17.67 -11.55 -24.49
CA SER A 205 18.89 -11.98 -25.19
C SER A 205 18.95 -13.51 -25.36
N ARG A 206 18.69 -14.28 -24.30
CA ARG A 206 18.69 -15.76 -24.35
C ARG A 206 17.55 -16.31 -25.19
N LEU A 207 16.36 -15.69 -25.10
CA LEU A 207 15.20 -16.09 -25.90
C LEU A 207 15.43 -15.80 -27.39
N HIS A 208 16.07 -14.68 -27.71
CA HIS A 208 16.48 -14.32 -29.06
C HIS A 208 17.51 -15.31 -29.62
N GLU A 209 18.57 -15.63 -28.87
CA GLU A 209 19.55 -16.64 -29.25
C GLU A 209 18.88 -18.00 -29.53
N THR A 210 17.91 -18.38 -28.67
CA THR A 210 17.16 -19.62 -28.82
C THR A 210 16.33 -19.62 -30.11
N ARG A 211 15.63 -18.52 -30.44
CA ARG A 211 14.92 -18.37 -31.72
C ARG A 211 15.84 -18.49 -32.92
N GLN A 212 16.97 -17.80 -32.88
CA GLN A 212 17.96 -17.85 -33.97
C GLN A 212 18.52 -19.25 -34.16
N ALA A 213 18.74 -20.00 -33.07
CA ALA A 213 19.18 -21.39 -33.15
C ALA A 213 18.13 -22.30 -33.81
N VAL A 214 16.84 -22.12 -33.49
CA VAL A 214 15.73 -22.85 -34.13
C VAL A 214 15.68 -22.54 -35.62
N LEU A 215 15.76 -21.26 -36.01
CA LEU A 215 15.72 -20.85 -37.42
C LEU A 215 16.91 -21.42 -38.21
N ARG A 216 18.14 -21.31 -37.69
CA ARG A 216 19.33 -21.91 -38.33
C ARG A 216 19.21 -23.42 -38.52
N LYS A 217 18.60 -24.12 -37.55
CA LYS A 217 18.35 -25.56 -37.66
C LYS A 217 17.28 -25.87 -38.71
N ALA A 218 16.21 -25.08 -38.74
CA ALA A 218 15.18 -25.23 -39.76
C ALA A 218 15.73 -24.97 -41.17
N GLU A 219 16.58 -23.95 -41.36
CA GLU A 219 17.25 -23.68 -42.65
C GLU A 219 18.12 -24.85 -43.11
N ALA A 220 18.89 -25.46 -42.19
CA ALA A 220 19.70 -26.63 -42.50
C ALA A 220 18.85 -27.83 -42.93
N GLU A 221 17.71 -28.07 -42.26
CA GLU A 221 16.76 -29.12 -42.66
C GLU A 221 16.09 -28.81 -44.00
N VAL A 222 15.71 -27.57 -44.27
CA VAL A 222 15.18 -27.15 -45.58
C VAL A 222 16.19 -27.43 -46.69
N ALA A 223 17.46 -27.07 -46.49
CA ALA A 223 18.52 -27.32 -47.46
C ALA A 223 18.72 -28.83 -47.72
N LYS A 224 18.64 -29.65 -46.67
CA LYS A 224 18.72 -31.11 -46.77
C LYS A 224 17.54 -31.69 -47.55
N ILE A 225 16.31 -31.29 -47.22
CA ILE A 225 15.09 -31.74 -47.90
C ILE A 225 15.10 -31.31 -49.38
N LEU A 226 15.57 -30.10 -49.68
CA LEU A 226 15.74 -29.61 -51.04
C LEU A 226 16.74 -30.47 -51.83
N ALA A 227 17.89 -30.81 -51.23
CA ALA A 227 18.88 -31.68 -51.86
C ALA A 227 18.31 -33.09 -52.14
N GLU A 228 17.58 -33.68 -51.19
CA GLU A 228 16.88 -34.96 -51.36
C GLU A 228 15.86 -34.88 -52.51
N GLY A 229 15.07 -33.80 -52.58
CA GLY A 229 14.05 -33.58 -53.60
C GLY A 229 14.57 -33.41 -55.03
N ARG A 230 15.87 -33.15 -55.22
CA ARG A 230 16.49 -33.01 -56.55
C ARG A 230 16.86 -34.36 -57.21
N THR A 231 16.72 -35.48 -56.50
CA THR A 231 17.21 -36.79 -56.95
C THR A 231 16.25 -37.53 -57.89
N SER A 232 14.93 -37.41 -57.69
CA SER A 232 13.90 -38.05 -58.52
C SER A 232 12.55 -37.32 -58.42
N GLU A 233 11.62 -37.62 -59.33
CA GLU A 233 10.28 -37.03 -59.28
C GLU A 233 9.50 -37.45 -58.02
N GLU A 234 9.66 -38.70 -57.58
CA GLU A 234 9.08 -39.18 -56.32
C GLU A 234 9.68 -38.49 -55.10
N ALA A 235 11.00 -38.30 -55.08
CA ALA A 235 11.69 -37.57 -54.02
C ALA A 235 11.24 -36.11 -53.98
N ARG A 236 11.01 -35.48 -55.15
CA ARG A 236 10.48 -34.12 -55.27
C ARG A 236 9.11 -33.98 -54.61
N LYS A 237 8.18 -34.90 -54.92
CA LYS A 237 6.82 -34.90 -54.33
C LYS A 237 6.88 -35.05 -52.81
N LYS A 238 7.72 -35.96 -52.30
CA LYS A 238 7.93 -36.15 -50.85
C LYS A 238 8.56 -34.92 -50.19
N ALA A 239 9.54 -34.30 -50.83
CA ALA A 239 10.19 -33.08 -50.33
C ALA A 239 9.19 -31.92 -50.23
N LEU A 240 8.36 -31.70 -51.26
CA LEU A 240 7.31 -30.69 -51.23
C LEU A 240 6.31 -30.92 -50.08
N GLN A 241 5.83 -32.15 -49.90
CA GLN A 241 4.92 -32.48 -48.79
C GLN A 241 5.54 -32.19 -47.42
N ARG A 242 6.84 -32.45 -47.24
CA ARG A 242 7.54 -32.15 -45.98
C ARG A 242 7.71 -30.66 -45.75
N LEU A 243 8.13 -29.91 -46.77
CA LEU A 243 8.35 -28.45 -46.66
C LEU A 243 7.05 -27.66 -46.46
N GLU A 244 5.94 -28.12 -47.06
CA GLU A 244 4.60 -27.55 -46.84
C GLU A 244 3.91 -28.09 -45.57
N GLY A 245 4.58 -29.01 -44.87
CA GLY A 245 4.09 -29.65 -43.66
C GLY A 245 4.04 -28.73 -42.43
N PRO A 246 3.46 -29.22 -41.32
CA PRO A 246 3.30 -28.45 -40.10
C PRO A 246 4.63 -28.02 -39.47
N ASP A 247 5.72 -28.75 -39.72
CA ASP A 247 7.04 -28.53 -39.11
C ASP A 247 7.73 -27.23 -39.54
N PHE A 248 7.30 -26.65 -40.67
CA PHE A 248 7.83 -25.38 -41.18
C PHE A 248 6.79 -24.26 -41.23
N LYS A 249 5.53 -24.55 -40.89
CA LYS A 249 4.41 -23.62 -41.02
C LYS A 249 4.60 -22.40 -40.10
N GLY A 250 4.54 -21.21 -40.68
CA GLY A 250 4.63 -19.94 -39.93
C GLY A 250 6.04 -19.53 -39.53
N LEU A 251 7.07 -20.26 -39.96
CA LEU A 251 8.46 -19.85 -39.77
C LEU A 251 8.83 -18.73 -40.76
N PRO A 252 9.48 -17.63 -40.32
CA PRO A 252 9.94 -16.56 -41.19
C PRO A 252 11.24 -16.96 -41.91
N LEU A 253 11.16 -17.91 -42.84
CA LEU A 253 12.33 -18.49 -43.53
C LEU A 253 12.29 -18.21 -45.04
N PRO A 254 13.04 -17.21 -45.53
CA PRO A 254 13.17 -16.96 -46.98
C PRO A 254 13.68 -18.19 -47.75
N ALA A 255 14.54 -19.00 -47.13
CA ALA A 255 15.06 -20.23 -47.71
C ALA A 255 13.97 -21.28 -47.96
N LEU A 256 12.92 -21.32 -47.12
CA LEU A 256 11.79 -22.24 -47.29
C LEU A 256 10.98 -21.88 -48.53
N GLU A 257 10.64 -20.60 -48.70
CA GLU A 257 9.89 -20.11 -49.86
C GLU A 257 10.65 -20.36 -51.16
N ALA A 258 11.96 -20.10 -51.16
CA ALA A 258 12.83 -20.38 -52.29
C ALA A 258 12.87 -21.87 -52.64
N ALA A 259 13.01 -22.75 -51.65
CA ALA A 259 13.06 -24.20 -51.84
C ALA A 259 11.74 -24.76 -52.40
N VAL A 260 10.60 -24.35 -51.84
CA VAL A 260 9.27 -24.75 -52.35
C VAL A 260 9.08 -24.24 -53.78
N GLY A 261 9.44 -22.98 -54.05
CA GLY A 261 9.35 -22.39 -55.39
C GLY A 261 10.26 -23.06 -56.42
N GLU A 262 11.43 -23.57 -56.02
CA GLU A 262 12.31 -24.34 -56.90
C GLU A 262 11.71 -25.72 -57.25
N LEU A 263 11.26 -26.46 -56.24
CA LEU A 263 10.73 -27.82 -56.43
C LEU A 263 9.40 -27.83 -57.22
N LYS A 264 8.61 -26.76 -57.18
CA LYS A 264 7.38 -26.61 -57.99
C LYS A 264 7.65 -26.28 -59.46
N ARG A 265 8.80 -25.69 -59.80
CA ARG A 265 9.16 -25.27 -61.16
C ARG A 265 9.85 -26.36 -61.99
N ARG A 266 10.48 -27.32 -61.32
CA ARG A 266 10.99 -28.56 -61.94
C ARG A 266 9.85 -29.52 -62.23
#